data_AF-A0A657AZ95-F1
#
_entry.id   AF-A0A657AZ95-F1
#
_cell.length_a   1.000
_cell.length_b   1.000
_cell.length_c   1.000
_cell.angle_alpha   90.00
_cell.angle_beta   90.00
_cell.angle_gamma   90.00
#
_symmetry.space_group_name_H-M   'P 1'
#
loop_
_entity.id
_entity.type
_entity.pdbx_description
1 polymer ?
#
loop_
_entity_poly.entity_id
_entity_poly.type
_entity_poly.pdbx_seq_one_letter_code
_entity_poly.pdbx_strand_id
1 'polypeptide(L)'
;MAYVPNLVYSSVAGEGLHYLTDPNYAHQYYVDLTPVAQDVYTKGNSADVSRDWRTVLVGGLRAGGKGLFALDVTNPDDFTDSATNAANTVMWEFTESDDANLGFLTTAPLISLMNNGKWAVIFGNGYESTNGRAALMILYIEEGLDGWAATDKVVIDTGVGTSLDKNGLSGVTAVDLNGDQIPDRIYGGDIKGNMWAFDVSNTNAANWGSAYNSGTTPKPLFSAKDSNGAAQPITAAPSLALNSAQANKGFSPNALVTFGTGQYLVDGDQANVDVQSYYTIWDSGTEQELVRTDLAARTFTETDEVKSLTGTDVNWDSNEGWYVDFIVSGESAEGERVTQKPELLFDSEVGPIALFSSLIPDVSECSGGGASYLYALPLLTGLNPSKPILDLNDDGLIDENDVGAGMKSDNFNNETNVLGKYTFSSNKEKPKDSTGIDKGEHAATTASDREGRLGWFELINQ
;
A
#
# COMPACT_ATOMS: atom_id res chain seq x y z
N MET A 1 21.22 13.07 16.26
CA MET A 1 20.19 12.92 17.31
C MET A 1 19.21 11.84 16.89
N ALA A 2 18.56 11.15 17.83
CA ALA A 2 17.45 10.25 17.54
C ALA A 2 16.17 10.83 18.16
N TYR A 3 15.06 10.85 17.42
CA TYR A 3 13.76 11.17 17.99
C TYR A 3 13.18 9.93 18.66
N VAL A 4 12.74 10.09 19.90
CA VAL A 4 12.07 9.04 20.66
C VAL A 4 10.68 9.56 21.01
N PRO A 5 9.63 9.07 20.33
CA PRO A 5 8.28 9.59 20.52
C PRO A 5 7.79 9.41 21.96
N ASN A 6 6.99 10.33 22.48
CA ASN A 6 6.36 10.17 23.80
C ASN A 6 5.35 9.00 23.78
N LEU A 7 4.77 8.69 22.62
CA LEU A 7 3.91 7.52 22.41
C LEU A 7 4.58 6.14 22.66
N VAL A 8 5.91 6.04 22.80
CA VAL A 8 6.59 4.80 23.28
C VAL A 8 6.89 4.81 24.78
N TYR A 9 6.55 5.88 25.49
CA TYR A 9 6.73 5.95 26.93
C TYR A 9 5.56 5.27 27.65
N SER A 10 5.88 4.28 28.48
CA SER A 10 4.92 3.68 29.42
C SER A 10 5.61 3.47 30.77
N SER A 11 4.83 3.57 31.84
CA SER A 11 5.24 3.21 33.21
C SER A 11 4.69 1.85 33.65
N VAL A 12 3.94 1.18 32.76
CA VAL A 12 3.35 -0.13 32.99
C VAL A 12 4.42 -1.20 32.78
N ALA A 13 4.50 -2.16 33.71
CA ALA A 13 5.42 -3.28 33.58
C ALA A 13 5.11 -4.11 32.33
N GLY A 14 6.13 -4.39 31.51
CA GLY A 14 5.96 -5.12 30.24
C GLY A 14 5.71 -4.22 29.02
N GLU A 15 5.78 -2.90 29.17
CA GLU A 15 5.55 -1.93 28.11
C GLU A 15 6.62 -0.83 28.08
N GLY A 16 6.63 -0.06 27.00
CA GLY A 16 7.50 1.10 26.84
C GLY A 16 9.00 0.75 26.83
N LEU A 17 9.84 1.77 26.73
CA LEU A 17 11.28 1.56 26.52
C LEU A 17 11.99 0.90 27.71
N HIS A 18 11.44 1.02 28.92
CA HIS A 18 12.03 0.39 30.09
C HIS A 18 11.94 -1.14 30.04
N TYR A 19 10.97 -1.69 29.29
CA TYR A 19 10.81 -3.14 29.11
C TYR A 19 11.98 -3.78 28.36
N LEU A 20 12.71 -3.03 27.52
CA LEU A 20 13.95 -3.49 26.86
C LEU A 20 15.05 -3.92 27.86
N THR A 21 14.94 -3.50 29.12
CA THR A 21 15.90 -3.84 30.18
C THR A 21 15.41 -4.98 31.10
N ASP A 22 14.19 -5.49 30.89
CA ASP A 22 13.63 -6.60 31.67
C ASP A 22 14.28 -7.92 31.23
N PRO A 23 14.83 -8.73 32.16
CA PRO A 23 15.38 -10.06 31.83
C PRO A 23 14.36 -11.02 31.19
N ASN A 24 13.06 -10.77 31.38
CA ASN A 24 11.97 -11.55 30.79
C ASN A 24 11.40 -10.90 29.52
N TYR A 25 12.13 -9.96 28.91
CA TYR A 25 11.71 -9.29 27.67
C TYR A 25 11.38 -10.31 26.57
N ALA A 26 10.14 -10.24 26.11
CA ALA A 26 9.71 -10.81 24.84
C ALA A 26 9.72 -9.70 23.78
N HIS A 27 10.23 -10.01 22.58
CA HIS A 27 10.41 -9.00 21.55
C HIS A 27 9.12 -8.24 21.24
N GLN A 28 9.17 -6.91 21.31
CA GLN A 28 8.09 -6.01 20.91
C GLN A 28 8.62 -5.02 19.88
N TYR A 29 7.76 -4.68 18.94
CA TYR A 29 8.01 -3.58 18.03
C TYR A 29 7.79 -2.25 18.77
N TYR A 30 8.49 -1.20 18.34
CA TYR A 30 8.31 0.16 18.84
C TYR A 30 8.04 1.09 17.66
N VAL A 31 8.99 1.92 17.24
CA VAL A 31 8.86 2.75 16.03
C VAL A 31 9.29 1.92 14.83
N ASP A 32 8.35 1.25 14.17
CA ASP A 32 8.62 0.32 13.05
C ASP A 32 7.83 0.63 11.77
N LEU A 33 7.02 1.70 11.76
CA LEU A 33 6.38 2.12 10.51
C LEU A 33 7.41 2.79 9.61
N THR A 34 7.45 2.42 8.34
CA THR A 34 8.29 3.09 7.33
C THR A 34 8.00 4.59 7.33
N PRO A 35 8.99 5.45 7.65
CA PRO A 35 8.79 6.88 7.66
C PRO A 35 8.67 7.43 6.24
N VAL A 36 7.87 8.48 6.08
CA VAL A 36 7.70 9.20 4.80
C VAL A 36 8.11 10.64 4.99
N ALA A 37 8.99 11.14 4.12
CA ALA A 37 9.36 12.54 4.07
C ALA A 37 8.81 13.20 2.80
N GLN A 38 8.22 14.38 2.92
CA GLN A 38 7.68 15.14 1.80
C GLN A 38 7.82 16.65 2.03
N ASP A 39 8.03 17.39 0.96
CA ASP A 39 8.01 18.86 1.01
C ASP A 39 6.57 19.38 1.08
N VAL A 40 6.29 20.21 2.07
CA VAL A 40 4.97 20.80 2.35
C VAL A 40 5.09 22.31 2.53
N TYR A 41 4.08 23.05 2.09
CA TYR A 41 4.03 24.51 2.24
C TYR A 41 3.22 24.91 3.48
N THR A 42 3.93 25.09 4.59
CA THR A 42 3.36 25.20 5.94
C THR A 42 3.97 26.39 6.69
N LYS A 43 3.30 26.89 7.72
CA LYS A 43 3.92 27.81 8.68
C LYS A 43 5.13 27.20 9.37
N GLY A 44 5.19 25.87 9.52
CA GLY A 44 6.28 25.18 10.21
C GLY A 44 5.80 24.74 11.60
N ASN A 45 6.63 24.93 12.62
CA ASN A 45 6.24 24.66 14.01
C ASN A 45 5.50 25.86 14.63
N SER A 46 5.02 25.72 15.88
CA SER A 46 4.25 26.75 16.58
C SER A 46 5.01 28.05 16.85
N ALA A 47 6.33 28.09 16.65
CA ALA A 47 7.18 29.29 16.78
C ALA A 47 7.35 30.07 15.46
N ASP A 48 6.99 29.49 14.31
CA ASP A 48 7.11 30.13 13.01
C ASP A 48 5.91 31.03 12.68
N VAL A 49 6.19 32.19 12.05
CA VAL A 49 5.16 33.23 11.76
C VAL A 49 4.80 33.38 10.28
N SER A 50 5.57 32.78 9.37
CA SER A 50 5.36 32.84 7.91
C SER A 50 5.39 31.47 7.28
N ARG A 51 4.55 31.24 6.26
CA ARG A 51 4.59 30.01 5.47
C ARG A 51 5.87 29.93 4.64
N ASP A 52 6.47 28.76 4.62
CA ASP A 52 7.60 28.41 3.76
C ASP A 52 7.52 26.92 3.36
N TRP A 53 8.32 26.52 2.38
CA TRP A 53 8.52 25.11 2.08
C TRP A 53 9.33 24.46 3.19
N ARG A 54 8.80 23.37 3.75
CA ARG A 54 9.42 22.56 4.79
C ARG A 54 9.43 21.11 4.35
N THR A 55 10.45 20.34 4.73
CA THR A 55 10.45 18.89 4.59
C THR A 55 9.89 18.29 5.86
N VAL A 56 8.70 17.66 5.78
CA VAL A 56 8.04 17.02 6.92
C VAL A 56 8.21 15.52 6.83
N LEU A 57 8.69 14.91 7.92
CA LEU A 57 8.79 13.47 8.09
C LEU A 57 7.66 12.98 8.98
N VAL A 58 6.89 12.01 8.51
CA VAL A 58 5.86 11.31 9.28
C VAL A 58 6.33 9.89 9.54
N GLY A 59 6.32 9.48 10.80
CA GLY A 59 6.62 8.12 11.24
C GLY A 59 5.51 7.56 12.12
N GLY A 60 5.62 6.29 12.51
CA GLY A 60 4.63 5.62 13.35
C GLY A 60 5.13 4.34 13.98
N LEU A 61 4.27 3.71 14.78
CA LEU A 61 4.65 2.55 15.58
C LEU A 61 4.46 1.19 14.93
N ARG A 62 3.65 1.12 13.87
CA ARG A 62 3.28 -0.15 13.26
C ARG A 62 2.72 -1.14 14.27
N ALA A 63 3.38 -2.29 14.49
CA ALA A 63 2.96 -3.27 15.49
C ALA A 63 3.28 -2.85 16.94
N GLY A 64 4.06 -1.79 17.15
CA GLY A 64 4.44 -1.31 18.47
C GLY A 64 3.37 -0.47 19.19
N GLY A 65 2.32 -0.05 18.48
CA GLY A 65 1.23 0.74 19.04
C GLY A 65 0.42 1.47 17.98
N LYS A 66 -0.61 2.18 18.44
CA LYS A 66 -1.55 2.91 17.57
C LYS A 66 -1.21 4.39 17.63
N GLY A 67 -0.26 4.80 16.80
CA GLY A 67 0.20 6.18 16.81
C GLY A 67 1.07 6.56 15.62
N LEU A 68 1.02 7.85 15.31
CA LEU A 68 1.82 8.55 14.31
C LEU A 68 2.48 9.77 14.96
N PHE A 69 3.54 10.25 14.35
CA PHE A 69 4.16 11.53 14.71
C PHE A 69 4.66 12.23 13.45
N ALA A 70 4.76 13.55 13.51
CA ALA A 70 5.35 14.37 12.45
C ALA A 70 6.49 15.24 12.99
N LEU A 71 7.55 15.33 12.20
CA LEU A 71 8.75 16.12 12.46
C LEU A 71 9.01 17.08 11.30
N ASP A 72 9.39 18.31 11.59
CA ASP A 72 10.04 19.18 10.61
C ASP A 72 11.52 18.79 10.51
N VAL A 73 11.89 18.20 9.38
CA VAL A 73 13.25 17.75 9.05
C VAL A 73 13.93 18.66 8.01
N THR A 74 13.41 19.87 7.79
CA THR A 74 13.91 20.79 6.74
C THR A 74 15.40 21.08 6.87
N ASN A 75 15.88 21.27 8.09
CA ASN A 75 17.29 21.52 8.36
C ASN A 75 17.85 20.44 9.30
N PRO A 76 18.64 19.46 8.78
CA PRO A 76 19.20 18.41 9.61
C PRO A 76 20.21 18.93 10.64
N ASP A 77 20.81 20.11 10.42
CA ASP A 77 21.75 20.72 11.37
C ASP A 77 21.04 21.26 12.63
N ASP A 78 19.73 21.50 12.57
CA ASP A 78 18.94 21.96 13.71
C ASP A 78 18.66 20.83 14.73
N PHE A 79 18.93 19.56 14.37
CA PHE A 79 18.81 18.39 15.25
C PHE A 79 19.95 18.31 16.29
N THR A 80 20.05 19.31 17.14
CA THR A 80 21.04 19.42 18.23
C THR A 80 20.37 19.34 19.60
N ASP A 81 21.05 18.70 20.56
CA ASP A 81 20.52 18.33 21.90
C ASP A 81 20.30 19.55 22.80
N SER A 82 19.27 20.32 22.47
CA SER A 82 18.75 21.41 23.26
C SER A 82 17.22 21.36 23.29
N ALA A 83 16.64 21.66 24.44
CA ALA A 83 15.18 21.65 24.62
C ALA A 83 14.47 22.63 23.67
N THR A 84 15.14 23.72 23.27
CA THR A 84 14.62 24.69 22.29
C THR A 84 14.51 24.09 20.90
N ASN A 85 15.47 23.26 20.49
CA ASN A 85 15.49 22.69 19.15
C ASN A 85 14.54 21.49 19.03
N ALA A 86 14.43 20.66 20.07
CA ALA A 86 13.43 19.59 20.12
C ALA A 86 11.98 20.13 19.95
N ALA A 87 11.67 21.28 20.57
CA ALA A 87 10.39 21.95 20.43
C ALA A 87 10.16 22.55 19.02
N ASN A 88 11.22 22.80 18.25
CA ASN A 88 11.13 23.30 16.89
C ASN A 88 11.05 22.18 15.85
N THR A 89 11.54 20.99 16.18
CA THR A 89 11.53 19.82 15.30
C THR A 89 10.23 19.04 15.39
N VAL A 90 9.70 18.81 16.59
CA VAL A 90 8.48 18.01 16.77
C VAL A 90 7.27 18.85 16.41
N MET A 91 6.47 18.39 15.44
CA MET A 91 5.24 19.06 15.06
C MET A 91 4.08 18.57 15.92
N TRP A 92 3.87 17.26 15.99
CA TRP A 92 2.81 16.64 16.77
C TRP A 92 2.99 15.13 16.89
N GLU A 93 2.25 14.55 17.82
CA GLU A 93 1.97 13.12 17.92
C GLU A 93 0.46 12.92 17.86
N PHE A 94 -0.01 11.84 17.23
CA PHE A 94 -1.42 11.48 17.10
C PHE A 94 -1.62 10.03 17.53
N THR A 95 -2.60 9.78 18.39
CA THR A 95 -2.81 8.48 19.04
C THR A 95 -4.29 8.11 19.12
N GLU A 96 -4.59 6.89 19.59
CA GLU A 96 -5.98 6.46 19.77
C GLU A 96 -6.77 7.27 20.83
N SER A 97 -6.09 8.06 21.68
CA SER A 97 -6.78 9.01 22.56
C SER A 97 -7.30 10.25 21.83
N ASP A 98 -6.70 10.59 20.68
CA ASP A 98 -7.13 11.71 19.84
C ASP A 98 -8.27 11.30 18.89
N ASP A 99 -8.32 10.03 18.49
CA ASP A 99 -9.43 9.42 17.77
C ASP A 99 -9.50 7.89 17.95
N ALA A 100 -10.65 7.40 18.43
CA ALA A 100 -10.88 5.98 18.70
C ALA A 100 -10.95 5.08 17.44
N ASN A 101 -10.96 5.67 16.25
CA ASN A 101 -10.85 4.94 14.99
C ASN A 101 -9.39 4.60 14.64
N LEU A 102 -8.39 5.20 15.28
CA LEU A 102 -7.00 4.85 15.01
C LEU A 102 -6.68 3.43 15.50
N GLY A 103 -6.06 2.64 14.62
CA GLY A 103 -5.58 1.29 14.82
C GLY A 103 -4.08 1.15 14.60
N PHE A 104 -3.60 -0.09 14.50
CA PHE A 104 -2.24 -0.41 14.09
C PHE A 104 -2.10 -0.19 12.59
N LEU A 105 -1.20 0.72 12.21
CA LEU A 105 -0.94 1.05 10.81
C LEU A 105 0.15 0.14 10.27
N THR A 106 -0.08 -0.56 9.18
CA THR A 106 0.94 -1.46 8.59
C THR A 106 1.62 -0.88 7.37
N THR A 107 1.05 0.19 6.82
CA THR A 107 1.51 0.86 5.61
C THR A 107 1.82 2.32 5.89
N ALA A 108 2.85 2.83 5.25
CA ALA A 108 3.20 4.24 5.30
C ALA A 108 2.02 5.14 4.84
N PRO A 109 1.81 6.32 5.46
CA PRO A 109 0.80 7.27 5.04
C PRO A 109 1.22 8.02 3.76
N LEU A 110 0.26 8.68 3.10
CA LEU A 110 0.53 9.66 2.05
C LEU A 110 0.59 11.07 2.63
N ILE A 111 1.44 11.93 2.09
CA ILE A 111 1.48 13.36 2.40
C ILE A 111 1.17 14.15 1.13
N SER A 112 0.10 14.94 1.15
CA SER A 112 -0.31 15.71 -0.02
C SER A 112 -1.08 16.98 0.33
N LEU A 113 -1.12 17.92 -0.62
CA LEU A 113 -2.02 19.06 -0.61
C LEU A 113 -3.42 18.57 -0.99
N MET A 114 -4.44 18.95 -0.23
CA MET A 114 -5.84 18.57 -0.49
C MET A 114 -6.62 19.67 -1.20
N ASN A 115 -7.77 19.31 -1.79
CA ASN A 115 -8.66 20.22 -2.52
C ASN A 115 -9.19 21.41 -1.69
N ASN A 116 -9.12 21.37 -0.37
CA ASN A 116 -9.44 22.49 0.52
C ASN A 116 -8.25 23.45 0.78
N GLY A 117 -7.10 23.23 0.12
CA GLY A 117 -5.89 24.04 0.23
C GLY A 117 -5.03 23.74 1.47
N LYS A 118 -5.28 22.63 2.17
CA LYS A 118 -4.52 22.22 3.36
C LYS A 118 -3.63 21.01 3.06
N TRP A 119 -2.41 21.03 3.59
CA TRP A 119 -1.53 19.88 3.58
C TRP A 119 -1.98 18.86 4.63
N ALA A 120 -2.02 17.59 4.25
CA ALA A 120 -2.54 16.52 5.09
C ALA A 120 -1.71 15.25 5.03
N VAL A 121 -1.78 14.49 6.11
CA VAL A 121 -1.36 13.08 6.21
C VAL A 121 -2.60 12.21 6.00
N ILE A 122 -2.55 11.30 5.04
CA ILE A 122 -3.69 10.50 4.56
C ILE A 122 -3.37 9.02 4.72
N PHE A 123 -4.23 8.27 5.40
CA PHE A 123 -4.01 6.84 5.65
C PHE A 123 -5.32 6.11 5.95
N GLY A 124 -5.35 4.81 5.70
CA GLY A 124 -6.38 3.95 6.27
C GLY A 124 -6.15 3.80 7.77
N ASN A 125 -7.22 3.79 8.55
CA ASN A 125 -7.16 3.87 10.00
C ASN A 125 -6.43 2.68 10.68
N GLY A 126 -6.13 1.62 9.94
CA GLY A 126 -5.43 0.45 10.46
C GLY A 126 -6.32 -0.46 11.29
N TYR A 127 -5.72 -1.47 11.89
CA TYR A 127 -6.42 -2.61 12.48
C TYR A 127 -6.56 -2.50 13.99
N GLU A 128 -7.49 -3.27 14.57
CA GLU A 128 -7.71 -3.31 16.02
C GLU A 128 -8.01 -1.95 16.67
N SER A 129 -8.59 -1.01 15.90
CA SER A 129 -9.10 0.26 16.45
C SER A 129 -10.17 0.01 17.51
N THR A 130 -10.36 0.98 18.41
CA THR A 130 -11.32 0.85 19.52
C THR A 130 -12.76 0.72 19.01
N ASN A 131 -13.12 1.49 17.98
CA ASN A 131 -14.43 1.38 17.33
C ASN A 131 -14.56 0.16 16.42
N GLY A 132 -13.44 -0.42 15.97
CA GLY A 132 -13.40 -1.59 15.09
C GLY A 132 -13.99 -1.36 13.71
N ARG A 133 -14.06 -0.11 13.24
CA ARG A 133 -14.57 0.26 11.91
C ARG A 133 -13.42 0.50 10.95
N ALA A 134 -13.64 0.26 9.66
CA ALA A 134 -12.73 0.73 8.62
C ALA A 134 -13.05 2.20 8.28
N ALA A 135 -12.02 3.04 8.20
CA ALA A 135 -12.16 4.46 7.87
C ALA A 135 -10.92 5.00 7.16
N LEU A 136 -11.13 5.95 6.26
CA LEU A 136 -10.06 6.80 5.75
C LEU A 136 -9.85 7.97 6.73
N MET A 137 -8.61 8.20 7.14
CA MET A 137 -8.23 9.32 8.01
C MET A 137 -7.38 10.32 7.23
N ILE A 138 -7.71 11.60 7.38
CA ILE A 138 -6.99 12.74 6.81
C ILE A 138 -6.70 13.69 7.96
N LEU A 139 -5.44 13.79 8.38
CA LEU A 139 -4.98 14.67 9.44
C LEU A 139 -4.33 15.91 8.83
N TYR A 140 -4.81 17.11 9.14
CA TYR A 140 -4.18 18.31 8.60
C TYR A 140 -2.91 18.65 9.38
N ILE A 141 -1.81 18.88 8.66
CA ILE A 141 -0.46 18.96 9.25
C ILE A 141 -0.32 20.18 10.18
N GLU A 142 -0.88 21.33 9.80
CA GLU A 142 -0.75 22.57 10.57
C GLU A 142 -1.71 22.64 11.77
N GLU A 143 -2.87 22.02 11.65
CA GLU A 143 -3.92 22.06 12.66
C GLU A 143 -3.65 21.11 13.83
N GLY A 144 -2.69 20.19 13.71
CA GLY A 144 -2.22 19.38 14.85
C GLY A 144 -1.22 20.10 15.76
N LEU A 145 -0.71 21.28 15.38
CA LEU A 145 0.42 21.95 16.05
C LEU A 145 0.11 22.49 17.46
N ASP A 146 -1.16 22.71 17.79
CA ASP A 146 -1.62 23.14 19.11
C ASP A 146 -2.41 22.05 19.87
N GLY A 147 -2.30 20.81 19.39
CA GLY A 147 -3.00 19.64 19.92
C GLY A 147 -4.25 19.32 19.11
N TRP A 148 -4.64 18.05 19.11
CA TRP A 148 -5.69 17.56 18.22
C TRP A 148 -7.10 17.82 18.72
N ALA A 149 -7.91 18.47 17.89
CA ALA A 149 -9.36 18.51 17.99
C ALA A 149 -10.04 17.76 16.82
N ALA A 150 -11.37 17.66 16.88
CA ALA A 150 -12.15 17.00 15.84
C ALA A 150 -12.17 17.79 14.51
N THR A 151 -11.93 19.11 14.55
CA THR A 151 -11.91 19.98 13.35
C THR A 151 -10.62 19.89 12.54
N ASP A 152 -9.59 19.28 13.10
CA ASP A 152 -8.23 19.27 12.56
C ASP A 152 -7.97 18.04 11.70
N LYS A 153 -9.02 17.23 11.54
CA LYS A 153 -9.01 15.98 10.79
C LYS A 153 -10.35 15.75 10.10
N VAL A 154 -10.31 14.88 9.10
CA VAL A 154 -11.50 14.28 8.49
C VAL A 154 -11.40 12.77 8.64
N VAL A 155 -12.50 12.16 9.07
CA VAL A 155 -12.63 10.70 9.17
C VAL A 155 -13.82 10.29 8.32
N ILE A 156 -13.55 9.52 7.27
CA ILE A 156 -14.58 8.97 6.39
C ILE A 156 -14.79 7.51 6.75
N ASP A 157 -15.79 7.27 7.60
CA ASP A 157 -16.21 5.95 8.08
C ASP A 157 -16.95 5.18 6.98
N THR A 158 -16.55 3.94 6.73
CA THR A 158 -17.20 3.07 5.73
C THR A 158 -18.50 2.45 6.24
N GLY A 159 -18.78 2.56 7.54
CA GLY A 159 -19.89 1.89 8.19
C GLY A 159 -19.66 0.41 8.49
N VAL A 160 -18.55 -0.17 8.02
CA VAL A 160 -18.27 -1.61 8.10
C VAL A 160 -17.29 -1.93 9.24
N GLY A 161 -17.71 -2.85 10.10
CA GLY A 161 -16.99 -3.27 11.30
C GLY A 161 -17.63 -2.77 12.60
N THR A 162 -17.28 -3.40 13.71
CA THR A 162 -17.72 -3.05 15.06
C THR A 162 -16.63 -3.40 16.07
N SER A 163 -16.75 -2.95 17.31
CA SER A 163 -15.80 -3.31 18.38
C SER A 163 -15.74 -4.81 18.70
N LEU A 164 -16.75 -5.59 18.33
CA LEU A 164 -16.81 -7.05 18.52
C LEU A 164 -16.43 -7.85 17.27
N ASP A 165 -16.57 -7.25 16.10
CA ASP A 165 -16.25 -7.83 14.80
C ASP A 165 -15.50 -6.77 14.00
N LYS A 166 -14.22 -6.64 14.34
CA LYS A 166 -13.40 -5.50 13.91
C LYS A 166 -13.10 -5.56 12.43
N ASN A 167 -12.96 -4.37 11.87
CA ASN A 167 -12.45 -4.10 10.54
C ASN A 167 -11.36 -3.03 10.67
N GLY A 168 -10.68 -2.76 9.57
CA GLY A 168 -9.69 -1.69 9.48
C GLY A 168 -9.34 -1.45 8.02
N LEU A 169 -9.28 -0.17 7.63
CA LEU A 169 -8.84 0.20 6.30
C LEU A 169 -7.32 0.09 6.24
N SER A 170 -6.83 -0.64 5.26
CA SER A 170 -5.42 -0.90 4.98
C SER A 170 -4.77 0.29 4.27
N GLY A 171 -3.59 0.09 3.67
CA GLY A 171 -2.94 1.12 2.88
C GLY A 171 -3.79 1.67 1.75
N VAL A 172 -3.55 2.94 1.43
CA VAL A 172 -4.35 3.70 0.46
C VAL A 172 -3.49 4.24 -0.68
N THR A 173 -4.09 4.43 -1.84
CA THR A 173 -3.47 5.10 -2.99
C THR A 173 -4.42 6.18 -3.52
N ALA A 174 -3.86 7.35 -3.79
CA ALA A 174 -4.59 8.50 -4.32
C ALA A 174 -4.36 8.66 -5.83
N VAL A 175 -5.34 9.23 -6.53
CA VAL A 175 -5.22 9.66 -7.93
C VAL A 175 -5.74 11.08 -8.09
N ASP A 176 -5.00 11.85 -8.88
CA ASP A 176 -5.39 13.15 -9.45
C ASP A 176 -6.07 12.88 -10.80
N LEU A 177 -7.33 13.31 -10.94
CA LEU A 177 -8.15 13.07 -12.13
C LEU A 177 -8.12 14.27 -13.08
N ASN A 178 -7.63 15.42 -12.64
CA ASN A 178 -7.76 16.69 -13.35
C ASN A 178 -6.40 17.30 -13.77
N GLY A 179 -5.28 16.77 -13.28
CA GLY A 179 -3.92 17.13 -13.64
C GLY A 179 -3.33 18.29 -12.83
N ASP A 180 -3.93 18.68 -11.71
CA ASP A 180 -3.46 19.76 -10.83
C ASP A 180 -2.52 19.29 -9.70
N GLN A 181 -2.20 17.99 -9.66
CA GLN A 181 -1.37 17.32 -8.64
C GLN A 181 -2.02 17.21 -7.26
N ILE A 182 -3.34 17.46 -7.16
CA ILE A 182 -4.12 17.32 -5.94
C ILE A 182 -4.96 16.03 -6.01
N PRO A 183 -5.00 15.20 -4.96
CA PRO A 183 -5.86 14.03 -4.92
C PRO A 183 -7.35 14.37 -5.09
N ASP A 184 -8.00 13.72 -6.05
CA ASP A 184 -9.45 13.78 -6.26
C ASP A 184 -10.15 12.52 -5.75
N ARG A 185 -9.45 11.39 -5.81
CA ARG A 185 -9.98 10.07 -5.48
C ARG A 185 -8.94 9.26 -4.73
N ILE A 186 -9.38 8.56 -3.68
CA ILE A 186 -8.52 7.70 -2.85
C ILE A 186 -9.11 6.30 -2.82
N TYR A 187 -8.28 5.27 -2.96
CA TYR A 187 -8.68 3.87 -2.92
C TYR A 187 -7.96 3.15 -1.78
N GLY A 188 -8.66 2.22 -1.13
CA GLY A 188 -8.10 1.41 -0.03
C GLY A 188 -8.91 0.15 0.22
N GLY A 189 -8.22 -0.95 0.47
CA GLY A 189 -8.83 -2.22 0.86
C GLY A 189 -9.05 -2.32 2.37
N ASP A 190 -9.93 -3.21 2.81
CA ASP A 190 -10.10 -3.56 4.22
C ASP A 190 -9.97 -5.08 4.49
N ILE A 191 -9.82 -5.45 5.76
CA ILE A 191 -9.68 -6.86 6.18
C ILE A 191 -10.96 -7.68 6.04
N LYS A 192 -12.08 -7.05 5.67
CA LYS A 192 -13.34 -7.73 5.30
C LYS A 192 -13.51 -7.86 3.79
N GLY A 193 -12.45 -7.59 3.02
CA GLY A 193 -12.39 -7.81 1.58
C GLY A 193 -13.08 -6.76 0.73
N ASN A 194 -13.35 -5.58 1.28
CA ASN A 194 -13.94 -4.49 0.52
C ASN A 194 -12.84 -3.59 -0.05
N MET A 195 -12.90 -3.29 -1.35
CA MET A 195 -12.12 -2.22 -1.97
C MET A 195 -12.96 -0.96 -2.03
N TRP A 196 -12.56 0.05 -1.27
CA TRP A 196 -13.27 1.32 -1.16
C TRP A 196 -12.71 2.35 -2.13
N ALA A 197 -13.60 3.22 -2.58
CA ALA A 197 -13.24 4.47 -3.27
C ALA A 197 -13.82 5.64 -2.47
N PHE A 198 -13.04 6.69 -2.29
CA PHE A 198 -13.40 7.91 -1.57
C PHE A 198 -13.25 9.11 -2.47
N ASP A 199 -14.29 9.94 -2.56
CA ASP A 199 -14.27 11.20 -3.30
C ASP A 199 -13.79 12.32 -2.37
N VAL A 200 -12.67 12.93 -2.74
CA VAL A 200 -12.03 14.06 -2.04
C VAL A 200 -11.81 15.25 -2.97
N SER A 201 -12.53 15.30 -4.10
CA SER A 201 -12.39 16.33 -5.14
C SER A 201 -13.02 17.68 -4.76
N ASN A 202 -13.91 17.71 -3.76
CA ASN A 202 -14.60 18.94 -3.38
C ASN A 202 -13.69 19.90 -2.60
N THR A 203 -13.80 21.22 -2.83
CA THR A 203 -13.04 22.20 -2.04
C THR A 203 -13.52 22.33 -0.60
N ASN A 204 -14.77 21.95 -0.31
CA ASN A 204 -15.29 21.84 1.05
C ASN A 204 -15.17 20.40 1.54
N ALA A 205 -14.31 20.19 2.53
CA ALA A 205 -14.04 18.88 3.12
C ALA A 205 -15.26 18.19 3.75
N ALA A 206 -16.32 18.95 4.10
CA ALA A 206 -17.57 18.37 4.59
C ALA A 206 -18.35 17.58 3.50
N ASN A 207 -17.98 17.75 2.23
CA ASN A 207 -18.54 17.00 1.11
C ASN A 207 -17.66 15.82 0.69
N TRP A 208 -16.53 15.59 1.35
CA TRP A 208 -15.73 14.39 1.13
C TRP A 208 -16.44 13.19 1.75
N GLY A 209 -16.35 12.03 1.08
CA GLY A 209 -17.06 10.85 1.53
C GLY A 209 -16.73 9.62 0.70
N SER A 210 -17.48 8.53 0.96
CA SER A 210 -17.44 7.38 0.06
C SER A 210 -17.93 7.80 -1.32
N ALA A 211 -17.18 7.39 -2.34
CA ALA A 211 -17.50 7.63 -3.73
C ALA A 211 -18.85 7.04 -4.16
N TYR A 212 -19.22 5.92 -3.55
CA TYR A 212 -20.37 5.12 -3.93
C TYR A 212 -21.26 4.91 -2.72
N ASN A 213 -22.57 5.08 -2.91
CA ASN A 213 -23.51 5.03 -1.79
C ASN A 213 -24.81 4.32 -2.19
N SER A 214 -25.32 3.47 -1.29
CA SER A 214 -26.71 3.03 -1.32
C SER A 214 -27.55 3.96 -0.44
N GLY A 215 -28.14 4.99 -1.05
CA GLY A 215 -28.77 6.08 -0.31
C GLY A 215 -27.71 6.88 0.46
N THR A 216 -27.74 6.81 1.79
CA THR A 216 -26.74 7.45 2.68
C THR A 216 -25.73 6.46 3.25
N THR A 217 -25.77 5.19 2.81
CA THR A 217 -24.89 4.14 3.32
C THR A 217 -23.70 3.99 2.36
N PRO A 218 -22.45 4.18 2.83
CA PRO A 218 -21.27 3.91 2.04
C PRO A 218 -21.27 2.51 1.45
N LYS A 219 -20.75 2.39 0.24
CA LYS A 219 -20.66 1.13 -0.49
C LYS A 219 -19.27 0.97 -1.11
N PRO A 220 -18.68 -0.24 -1.10
CA PRO A 220 -17.40 -0.44 -1.74
C PRO A 220 -17.54 -0.38 -3.27
N LEU A 221 -16.41 -0.11 -3.93
CA LEU A 221 -16.30 -0.30 -5.37
C LEU A 221 -16.38 -1.80 -5.71
N PHE A 222 -15.73 -2.65 -4.92
CA PHE A 222 -15.68 -4.09 -5.12
C PHE A 222 -15.64 -4.87 -3.81
N SER A 223 -16.28 -6.05 -3.81
CA SER A 223 -16.25 -7.02 -2.71
C SER A 223 -15.48 -8.28 -3.11
N ALA A 224 -14.25 -8.43 -2.60
CA ALA A 224 -13.37 -9.56 -2.82
C ALA A 224 -13.82 -10.78 -2.02
N LYS A 225 -14.20 -11.83 -2.76
CA LYS A 225 -14.65 -13.11 -2.21
C LYS A 225 -14.08 -14.26 -3.02
N ASP A 226 -13.77 -15.35 -2.31
CA ASP A 226 -13.40 -16.61 -2.92
C ASP A 226 -14.60 -17.23 -3.69
N SER A 227 -14.36 -18.36 -4.34
CA SER A 227 -15.39 -19.09 -5.09
C SER A 227 -16.53 -19.64 -4.21
N ASN A 228 -16.32 -19.74 -2.90
CA ASN A 228 -17.32 -20.17 -1.91
C ASN A 228 -18.08 -19.00 -1.27
N GLY A 229 -17.71 -17.76 -1.59
CA GLY A 229 -18.31 -16.55 -1.05
C GLY A 229 -17.72 -16.08 0.29
N ALA A 230 -16.60 -16.65 0.74
CA ALA A 230 -15.83 -16.18 1.88
C ALA A 230 -15.08 -14.89 1.51
N ALA A 231 -15.12 -13.90 2.39
CA ALA A 231 -14.40 -12.64 2.18
C ALA A 231 -12.89 -12.87 2.24
N GLN A 232 -12.16 -12.22 1.33
CA GLN A 232 -10.70 -12.30 1.28
C GLN A 232 -10.11 -10.96 1.75
N PRO A 233 -9.32 -10.92 2.83
CA PRO A 233 -8.79 -9.67 3.39
C PRO A 233 -7.89 -8.96 2.38
N ILE A 234 -7.91 -7.62 2.36
CA ILE A 234 -7.02 -6.80 1.54
C ILE A 234 -6.12 -5.99 2.47
N THR A 235 -4.85 -6.37 2.59
CA THR A 235 -3.87 -5.70 3.47
C THR A 235 -2.88 -4.80 2.74
N ALA A 236 -2.64 -5.07 1.46
CA ALA A 236 -1.84 -4.21 0.59
C ALA A 236 -2.61 -2.97 0.13
N ALA A 237 -1.90 -1.85 -0.07
CA ALA A 237 -2.45 -0.74 -0.83
C ALA A 237 -2.64 -1.14 -2.31
N PRO A 238 -3.69 -0.66 -3.00
CA PRO A 238 -3.85 -0.88 -4.42
C PRO A 238 -2.86 -0.03 -5.23
N SER A 239 -2.66 -0.39 -6.50
CA SER A 239 -2.03 0.47 -7.51
C SER A 239 -3.01 0.85 -8.60
N LEU A 240 -2.76 1.99 -9.22
CA LEU A 240 -3.72 2.67 -10.10
C LEU A 240 -3.12 2.93 -11.48
N ALA A 241 -3.83 2.53 -12.52
CA ALA A 241 -3.49 2.89 -13.90
C ALA A 241 -4.72 3.43 -14.63
N LEU A 242 -4.52 4.11 -15.76
CA LEU A 242 -5.62 4.46 -16.64
C LEU A 242 -6.09 3.22 -17.41
N ASN A 243 -7.40 3.01 -17.54
CA ASN A 243 -7.91 2.06 -18.54
C ASN A 243 -7.76 2.66 -19.94
N SER A 244 -6.60 2.43 -20.57
CA SER A 244 -6.29 2.96 -21.90
C SER A 244 -7.17 2.35 -23.00
N ALA A 245 -7.74 1.15 -22.79
CA ALA A 245 -8.69 0.55 -23.71
C ALA A 245 -10.02 1.33 -23.79
N GLN A 246 -10.32 2.17 -22.79
CA GLN A 246 -11.58 2.92 -22.68
C GLN A 246 -11.38 4.45 -22.60
N ALA A 247 -10.15 4.95 -22.82
CA ALA A 247 -9.78 6.36 -22.61
C ALA A 247 -10.63 7.38 -23.38
N ASN A 248 -11.22 7.01 -24.53
CA ASN A 248 -11.99 7.91 -25.39
C ASN A 248 -13.51 7.85 -25.16
N LYS A 249 -13.97 7.15 -24.13
CA LYS A 249 -15.41 6.93 -23.91
C LYS A 249 -16.03 7.81 -22.82
N GLY A 250 -15.26 8.73 -22.24
CA GLY A 250 -15.77 9.74 -21.31
C GLY A 250 -16.11 9.21 -19.91
N PHE A 251 -15.58 8.05 -19.54
CA PHE A 251 -15.68 7.53 -18.18
C PHE A 251 -14.84 8.39 -17.22
N SER A 252 -15.33 8.57 -15.99
CA SER A 252 -14.62 9.24 -14.90
C SER A 252 -14.94 8.47 -13.62
N PRO A 253 -13.94 7.91 -12.92
CA PRO A 253 -12.50 8.24 -12.99
C PRO A 253 -11.69 7.49 -14.07
N ASN A 254 -12.26 6.46 -14.72
CA ASN A 254 -11.55 5.60 -15.68
C ASN A 254 -10.26 4.95 -15.12
N ALA A 255 -10.31 4.53 -13.86
CA ALA A 255 -9.15 4.01 -13.15
C ALA A 255 -9.19 2.46 -13.09
N LEU A 256 -8.10 1.81 -13.48
CA LEU A 256 -7.83 0.42 -13.14
C LEU A 256 -7.23 0.37 -11.73
N VAL A 257 -7.90 -0.32 -10.82
CA VAL A 257 -7.48 -0.54 -9.44
C VAL A 257 -6.97 -1.98 -9.35
N THR A 258 -5.67 -2.16 -9.20
CA THR A 258 -5.01 -3.47 -9.12
C THR A 258 -4.52 -3.76 -7.71
N PHE A 259 -4.83 -4.94 -7.18
CA PHE A 259 -4.53 -5.33 -5.80
C PHE A 259 -4.59 -6.84 -5.63
N GLY A 260 -3.85 -7.36 -4.67
CA GLY A 260 -3.99 -8.75 -4.23
C GLY A 260 -4.66 -8.85 -2.86
N THR A 261 -5.28 -10.01 -2.60
CA THR A 261 -5.82 -10.36 -1.30
C THR A 261 -4.83 -11.18 -0.49
N GLY A 262 -4.97 -11.12 0.83
CA GLY A 262 -4.05 -11.74 1.77
C GLY A 262 -3.96 -11.00 3.09
N GLN A 263 -3.70 -11.76 4.14
CA GLN A 263 -3.28 -11.27 5.44
C GLN A 263 -2.08 -12.08 5.94
N TYR A 264 -1.11 -11.39 6.53
CA TYR A 264 0.03 -11.97 7.22
C TYR A 264 0.46 -11.06 8.38
N LEU A 265 -0.44 -10.93 9.35
CA LEU A 265 -0.41 -9.94 10.43
C LEU A 265 -0.62 -10.55 11.83
N VAL A 266 -1.30 -11.71 11.92
CA VAL A 266 -1.68 -12.31 13.20
C VAL A 266 -1.28 -13.78 13.28
N ASP A 267 -1.24 -14.30 14.51
CA ASP A 267 -1.01 -15.71 14.76
C ASP A 267 -2.04 -16.57 14.01
N GLY A 268 -1.55 -17.61 13.34
CA GLY A 268 -2.37 -18.51 12.52
C GLY A 268 -2.35 -18.20 11.03
N ASP A 269 -1.96 -16.99 10.61
CA ASP A 269 -1.86 -16.66 9.17
C ASP A 269 -0.86 -17.56 8.43
N GLN A 270 0.19 -18.01 9.14
CA GLN A 270 1.20 -18.97 8.66
C GLN A 270 0.63 -20.34 8.29
N ALA A 271 -0.44 -20.78 8.95
CA ALA A 271 -1.05 -22.08 8.71
C ALA A 271 -2.31 -21.98 7.84
N ASN A 272 -2.80 -20.76 7.56
CA ASN A 272 -3.97 -20.56 6.74
C ASN A 272 -3.63 -20.84 5.27
N VAL A 273 -4.35 -21.76 4.64
CA VAL A 273 -4.19 -22.12 3.22
C VAL A 273 -5.39 -21.72 2.37
N ASP A 274 -6.24 -20.82 2.87
CA ASP A 274 -7.40 -20.34 2.12
C ASP A 274 -6.94 -19.63 0.85
N VAL A 275 -7.57 -19.97 -0.27
CA VAL A 275 -7.23 -19.42 -1.58
C VAL A 275 -7.43 -17.91 -1.57
N GLN A 276 -6.35 -17.16 -1.80
CA GLN A 276 -6.38 -15.74 -2.09
C GLN A 276 -6.38 -15.51 -3.60
N SER A 277 -6.52 -14.27 -4.02
CA SER A 277 -6.69 -13.90 -5.42
C SER A 277 -6.02 -12.56 -5.71
N TYR A 278 -5.66 -12.36 -6.97
CA TYR A 278 -5.22 -11.07 -7.49
C TYR A 278 -6.28 -10.49 -8.41
N TYR A 279 -6.56 -9.20 -8.26
CA TYR A 279 -7.64 -8.50 -8.94
C TYR A 279 -7.10 -7.29 -9.68
N THR A 280 -7.66 -7.02 -10.86
CA THR A 280 -7.65 -5.69 -11.47
C THR A 280 -9.09 -5.35 -11.84
N ILE A 281 -9.64 -4.33 -11.19
CA ILE A 281 -11.02 -3.87 -11.40
C ILE A 281 -11.03 -2.50 -12.05
N TRP A 282 -12.06 -2.18 -12.80
CA TRP A 282 -12.21 -0.90 -13.47
C TRP A 282 -13.25 -0.03 -12.77
N ASP A 283 -12.78 1.05 -12.16
CA ASP A 283 -13.64 2.14 -11.73
C ASP A 283 -14.01 3.02 -12.94
N SER A 284 -15.15 2.69 -13.55
CA SER A 284 -15.74 3.44 -14.66
C SER A 284 -16.60 4.64 -14.21
N GLY A 285 -16.83 4.80 -12.90
CA GLY A 285 -17.73 5.81 -12.34
C GLY A 285 -19.17 5.33 -12.11
N THR A 286 -19.42 4.02 -12.27
CA THR A 286 -20.77 3.47 -12.11
C THR A 286 -21.09 3.17 -10.64
N GLU A 287 -22.34 3.41 -10.22
CA GLU A 287 -22.80 3.17 -8.83
C GLU A 287 -22.99 1.67 -8.49
N GLN A 288 -22.74 0.77 -9.44
CA GLN A 288 -22.85 -0.67 -9.24
C GLN A 288 -21.73 -1.18 -8.32
N GLU A 289 -22.03 -2.15 -7.46
CA GLU A 289 -20.97 -2.84 -6.70
C GLU A 289 -20.41 -3.85 -7.67
N LEU A 290 -19.11 -3.80 -7.90
CA LEU A 290 -18.47 -4.82 -8.69
C LEU A 290 -18.32 -6.08 -7.84
N VAL A 291 -18.63 -7.21 -8.45
CA VAL A 291 -18.43 -8.53 -7.86
C VAL A 291 -17.66 -9.40 -8.84
N ARG A 292 -17.16 -10.53 -8.34
CA ARG A 292 -16.31 -11.45 -9.10
C ARG A 292 -16.90 -11.91 -10.44
N THR A 293 -18.23 -11.97 -10.59
CA THR A 293 -18.90 -12.34 -11.85
C THR A 293 -18.87 -11.26 -12.93
N ASP A 294 -18.56 -10.01 -12.56
CA ASP A 294 -18.40 -8.90 -13.51
C ASP A 294 -17.01 -8.91 -14.17
N LEU A 295 -16.09 -9.74 -13.66
CA LEU A 295 -14.69 -9.82 -14.04
C LEU A 295 -14.41 -11.04 -14.92
N ALA A 296 -13.44 -10.91 -15.84
CA ALA A 296 -12.92 -12.03 -16.62
C ALA A 296 -12.01 -12.92 -15.75
N ALA A 297 -12.29 -14.23 -15.71
CA ALA A 297 -11.47 -15.18 -14.96
C ALA A 297 -10.16 -15.52 -15.68
N ARG A 298 -9.10 -15.72 -14.90
CA ARG A 298 -7.80 -16.23 -15.33
C ARG A 298 -7.44 -17.47 -14.54
N THR A 299 -6.59 -18.31 -15.11
CA THR A 299 -6.20 -19.58 -14.51
C THR A 299 -4.68 -19.76 -14.59
N PHE A 300 -4.06 -20.09 -13.47
CA PHE A 300 -2.65 -20.43 -13.44
C PHE A 300 -2.40 -21.85 -13.97
N THR A 301 -1.32 -21.95 -14.73
CA THR A 301 -0.62 -23.17 -15.14
C THR A 301 0.84 -23.01 -14.75
N GLU A 302 1.52 -24.09 -14.39
CA GLU A 302 2.90 -24.04 -13.94
C GLU A 302 3.75 -25.11 -14.63
N THR A 303 4.97 -24.75 -15.00
CA THR A 303 5.97 -25.65 -15.57
C THR A 303 7.34 -25.15 -15.14
N ASP A 304 8.16 -26.03 -14.56
CA ASP A 304 9.52 -25.70 -14.09
C ASP A 304 9.56 -24.42 -13.22
N GLU A 305 8.64 -24.32 -12.25
CA GLU A 305 8.52 -23.19 -11.30
C GLU A 305 8.18 -21.83 -11.91
N VAL A 306 7.84 -21.80 -13.20
CA VAL A 306 7.32 -20.63 -13.91
C VAL A 306 5.80 -20.73 -14.03
N LYS A 307 5.10 -19.71 -13.52
CA LYS A 307 3.65 -19.57 -13.64
C LYS A 307 3.27 -18.82 -14.91
N SER A 308 2.29 -19.36 -15.63
CA SER A 308 1.64 -18.78 -16.80
C SER A 308 0.14 -18.66 -16.58
N LEU A 309 -0.49 -17.67 -17.22
CA LEU A 309 -1.92 -17.41 -17.17
C LEU A 309 -2.63 -17.79 -18.46
N THR A 310 -3.78 -18.40 -18.32
CA THR A 310 -4.70 -18.72 -19.41
C THR A 310 -6.09 -18.14 -19.14
N GLY A 311 -6.84 -17.87 -20.21
CA GLY A 311 -8.18 -17.30 -20.14
C GLY A 311 -8.59 -16.66 -21.47
N THR A 312 -9.86 -16.28 -21.60
CA THR A 312 -10.33 -15.48 -22.75
C THR A 312 -9.96 -14.02 -22.58
N ASP A 313 -9.71 -13.30 -23.66
CA ASP A 313 -9.41 -11.86 -23.63
C ASP A 313 -10.48 -11.07 -22.84
N VAL A 314 -10.04 -10.01 -22.15
CA VAL A 314 -10.97 -9.10 -21.47
C VAL A 314 -11.75 -8.32 -22.52
N ASN A 315 -13.08 -8.44 -22.51
CA ASN A 315 -13.93 -7.56 -23.28
C ASN A 315 -14.36 -6.37 -22.42
N TRP A 316 -13.64 -5.26 -22.52
CA TRP A 316 -13.89 -4.03 -21.75
C TRP A 316 -15.24 -3.34 -22.04
N ASP A 317 -16.05 -3.85 -22.97
CA ASP A 317 -17.43 -3.40 -23.16
C ASP A 317 -18.45 -4.19 -22.30
N SER A 318 -18.02 -5.30 -21.69
CA SER A 318 -18.88 -6.17 -20.87
C SER A 318 -18.23 -6.67 -19.58
N ASN A 319 -16.92 -6.53 -19.44
CA ASN A 319 -16.15 -6.89 -18.25
C ASN A 319 -15.67 -5.63 -17.55
N GLU A 320 -15.75 -5.65 -16.22
CA GLU A 320 -15.29 -4.56 -15.34
C GLU A 320 -13.90 -4.86 -14.75
N GLY A 321 -13.12 -5.71 -15.44
CA GLY A 321 -11.80 -6.13 -15.01
C GLY A 321 -11.54 -7.63 -15.16
N TRP A 322 -10.57 -8.14 -14.40
CA TRP A 322 -10.19 -9.55 -14.36
C TRP A 322 -9.66 -9.95 -12.99
N TYR A 323 -9.59 -11.26 -12.76
CA TYR A 323 -8.98 -11.83 -11.55
C TYR A 323 -8.29 -13.16 -11.85
N VAL A 324 -7.34 -13.53 -10.98
CA VAL A 324 -6.76 -14.87 -10.90
C VAL A 324 -6.77 -15.33 -9.44
N ASP A 325 -7.13 -16.59 -9.19
CA ASP A 325 -6.94 -17.20 -7.88
C ASP A 325 -5.52 -17.77 -7.76
N PHE A 326 -4.88 -17.64 -6.60
CA PHE A 326 -3.57 -18.23 -6.33
C PHE A 326 -3.69 -19.73 -6.06
N ILE A 327 -4.07 -20.47 -7.10
CA ILE A 327 -4.13 -21.93 -7.13
C ILE A 327 -3.88 -22.39 -8.57
N VAL A 328 -2.96 -23.34 -8.73
CA VAL A 328 -2.70 -23.97 -10.03
C VAL A 328 -3.79 -25.02 -10.30
N SER A 329 -4.27 -25.09 -11.54
CA SER A 329 -5.34 -26.03 -11.90
C SER A 329 -4.97 -27.48 -11.61
N GLY A 330 -5.74 -28.12 -10.72
CA GLY A 330 -5.54 -29.52 -10.34
C GLY A 330 -4.65 -29.71 -9.11
N GLU A 331 -4.07 -28.63 -8.58
CA GLU A 331 -3.22 -28.65 -7.38
C GLU A 331 -3.98 -28.25 -6.11
N SER A 332 -3.35 -28.47 -4.96
CA SER A 332 -3.89 -28.04 -3.66
C SER A 332 -3.55 -26.58 -3.38
N ALA A 333 -4.38 -25.89 -2.58
CA ALA A 333 -4.10 -24.53 -2.15
C ALA A 333 -2.91 -24.50 -1.18
N GLU A 334 -1.99 -23.56 -1.39
CA GLU A 334 -0.78 -23.38 -0.58
C GLU A 334 -0.85 -22.13 0.32
N GLY A 335 -1.98 -21.40 0.29
CA GLY A 335 -2.11 -20.14 1.03
C GLY A 335 -1.29 -18.98 0.45
N GLU A 336 -0.90 -19.06 -0.83
CA GLU A 336 -0.26 -17.96 -1.55
C GLU A 336 -1.13 -16.69 -1.49
N ARG A 337 -0.50 -15.55 -1.16
CA ARG A 337 -1.19 -14.29 -0.90
C ARG A 337 -0.33 -13.06 -1.19
N VAL A 338 -0.96 -11.90 -1.27
CA VAL A 338 -0.24 -10.62 -1.46
C VAL A 338 -0.48 -9.71 -0.27
N THR A 339 0.60 -9.19 0.31
CA THR A 339 0.56 -8.29 1.48
C THR A 339 1.30 -6.98 1.25
N GLN A 340 1.82 -6.76 0.04
CA GLN A 340 2.56 -5.57 -0.35
C GLN A 340 1.91 -4.93 -1.57
N LYS A 341 2.10 -3.61 -1.68
CA LYS A 341 1.59 -2.83 -2.81
C LYS A 341 2.24 -3.29 -4.11
N PRO A 342 1.47 -3.58 -5.17
CA PRO A 342 2.02 -3.81 -6.51
C PRO A 342 2.69 -2.55 -7.05
N GLU A 343 3.86 -2.66 -7.66
CA GLU A 343 4.46 -1.57 -8.44
C GLU A 343 3.93 -1.56 -9.88
N LEU A 344 3.96 -0.40 -10.52
CA LEU A 344 3.54 -0.25 -11.92
C LEU A 344 4.73 -0.02 -12.83
N LEU A 345 4.88 -0.93 -13.79
CA LEU A 345 5.71 -0.74 -14.96
C LEU A 345 4.84 -0.25 -16.11
N PHE A 346 5.44 0.53 -17.01
CA PHE A 346 4.78 0.88 -18.27
C PHE A 346 5.63 0.43 -19.45
N ASP A 347 4.98 -0.28 -20.35
CA ASP A 347 5.56 -0.70 -21.62
C ASP A 347 4.70 -0.19 -22.78
N SER A 348 5.33 0.28 -23.85
CA SER A 348 4.61 0.83 -25.00
C SER A 348 3.79 -0.20 -25.78
N GLU A 349 4.18 -1.47 -25.75
CA GLU A 349 3.51 -2.56 -26.47
C GLU A 349 2.52 -3.31 -25.57
N VAL A 350 2.92 -3.59 -24.33
CA VAL A 350 2.12 -4.36 -23.37
C VAL A 350 1.13 -3.48 -22.60
N GLY A 351 1.45 -2.19 -22.43
CA GLY A 351 0.68 -1.25 -21.62
C GLY A 351 1.14 -1.23 -20.15
N PRO A 352 0.27 -0.82 -19.20
CA PRO A 352 0.59 -0.89 -17.78
C PRO A 352 0.69 -2.35 -17.32
N ILE A 353 1.74 -2.65 -16.55
CA ILE A 353 2.04 -3.96 -15.99
C ILE A 353 2.18 -3.84 -14.47
N ALA A 354 1.51 -4.72 -13.72
CA ALA A 354 1.65 -4.85 -12.29
C ALA A 354 2.84 -5.76 -12.01
N LEU A 355 3.85 -5.20 -11.35
CA LEU A 355 4.97 -5.94 -10.80
C LEU A 355 4.73 -6.13 -9.31
N PHE A 356 4.56 -7.37 -8.86
CA PHE A 356 4.29 -7.63 -7.44
C PHE A 356 4.84 -8.97 -7.00
N SER A 357 5.16 -9.05 -5.71
CA SER A 357 5.53 -10.31 -5.06
C SER A 357 4.36 -10.87 -4.27
N SER A 358 4.06 -12.15 -4.44
CA SER A 358 3.23 -12.92 -3.52
C SER A 358 4.11 -13.59 -2.47
N LEU A 359 3.52 -14.11 -1.39
CA LEU A 359 4.19 -14.96 -0.42
C LEU A 359 3.35 -16.21 -0.17
N ILE A 360 4.04 -17.32 0.05
CA ILE A 360 3.49 -18.63 0.40
C ILE A 360 4.04 -18.95 1.80
N PRO A 361 3.22 -18.83 2.86
CA PRO A 361 3.69 -19.10 4.21
C PRO A 361 4.09 -20.57 4.39
N ASP A 362 5.12 -20.80 5.20
CA ASP A 362 5.47 -22.15 5.68
C ASP A 362 5.61 -22.13 7.20
N VAL A 363 5.09 -23.17 7.85
CA VAL A 363 5.16 -23.40 9.30
C VAL A 363 6.43 -24.15 9.71
N SER A 364 7.20 -24.65 8.75
CA SER A 364 8.43 -25.40 8.99
C SER A 364 9.54 -24.51 9.54
N GLU A 365 10.07 -24.85 10.71
CA GLU A 365 11.20 -24.16 11.36
C GLU A 365 12.51 -24.22 10.52
N CYS A 366 12.56 -25.07 9.50
CA CYS A 366 13.74 -25.34 8.68
C CYS A 366 13.70 -24.71 7.27
N SER A 367 12.53 -24.24 6.80
CA SER A 367 12.45 -23.45 5.57
C SER A 367 12.67 -21.99 5.93
N GLY A 368 13.24 -21.19 5.02
CA GLY A 368 13.66 -19.81 5.28
C GLY A 368 12.53 -18.79 5.56
N GLY A 369 11.35 -19.25 5.99
CA GLY A 369 10.16 -18.46 6.26
C GLY A 369 8.99 -18.74 5.32
N GLY A 370 9.23 -19.39 4.18
CA GLY A 370 8.23 -19.68 3.13
C GLY A 370 8.80 -19.42 1.73
N ALA A 371 7.95 -19.48 0.70
CA ALA A 371 8.32 -19.17 -0.69
C ALA A 371 7.63 -17.88 -1.17
N SER A 372 8.03 -17.36 -2.33
CA SER A 372 7.34 -16.25 -3.00
C SER A 372 7.30 -16.46 -4.51
N TYR A 373 6.44 -15.72 -5.19
CA TYR A 373 6.54 -15.53 -6.64
C TYR A 373 6.65 -14.04 -6.94
N LEU A 374 7.52 -13.67 -7.88
CA LEU A 374 7.50 -12.36 -8.50
C LEU A 374 6.69 -12.45 -9.79
N TYR A 375 5.66 -11.61 -9.92
CA TYR A 375 4.79 -11.57 -11.10
C TYR A 375 4.93 -10.25 -11.86
N ALA A 376 4.80 -10.32 -13.18
CA ALA A 376 4.63 -9.18 -14.08
C ALA A 376 3.36 -9.37 -14.92
N LEU A 377 2.24 -8.79 -14.49
CA LEU A 377 0.92 -8.99 -15.11
C LEU A 377 0.42 -7.74 -15.84
N PRO A 378 0.15 -7.78 -17.16
CA PRO A 378 -0.47 -6.67 -17.88
C PRO A 378 -1.88 -6.38 -17.34
N LEU A 379 -2.14 -5.14 -16.92
CA LEU A 379 -3.41 -4.75 -16.31
C LEU A 379 -4.58 -4.82 -17.29
N LEU A 380 -4.33 -4.68 -18.59
CA LEU A 380 -5.37 -4.67 -19.62
C LEU A 380 -5.90 -6.08 -19.96
N THR A 381 -5.11 -7.11 -19.70
CA THR A 381 -5.43 -8.48 -20.13
C THR A 381 -5.48 -9.48 -18.98
N GLY A 382 -4.62 -9.35 -17.96
CA GLY A 382 -4.44 -10.37 -16.92
C GLY A 382 -3.90 -11.70 -17.46
N LEU A 383 -3.28 -11.71 -18.63
CA LEU A 383 -2.66 -12.87 -19.26
C LEU A 383 -1.13 -12.72 -19.23
N ASN A 384 -0.39 -13.68 -19.79
CA ASN A 384 1.06 -13.49 -19.97
C ASN A 384 1.35 -12.21 -20.76
N PRO A 385 2.39 -11.44 -20.40
CA PRO A 385 2.92 -10.37 -21.25
C PRO A 385 3.15 -10.86 -22.69
N SER A 386 2.85 -10.02 -23.68
CA SER A 386 3.03 -10.36 -25.10
C SER A 386 4.50 -10.46 -25.52
N LYS A 387 5.42 -10.07 -24.63
CA LYS A 387 6.86 -10.18 -24.77
C LYS A 387 7.50 -10.47 -23.40
N PRO A 388 8.72 -11.01 -23.36
CA PRO A 388 9.52 -11.16 -22.15
C PRO A 388 9.62 -9.86 -21.33
N ILE A 389 9.36 -9.95 -20.02
CA ILE A 389 9.47 -8.82 -19.07
C ILE A 389 10.47 -9.11 -17.95
N LEU A 390 10.47 -10.35 -17.47
CA LEU A 390 11.35 -10.85 -16.40
C LEU A 390 12.26 -11.93 -17.00
N ASP A 391 13.44 -12.11 -16.40
CA ASP A 391 14.32 -13.26 -16.61
C ASP A 391 13.72 -14.44 -15.82
N LEU A 392 13.01 -15.33 -16.51
CA LEU A 392 12.23 -16.42 -15.91
C LEU A 392 13.02 -17.73 -15.85
N ASN A 393 14.10 -17.84 -16.61
CA ASN A 393 14.96 -19.03 -16.63
C ASN A 393 16.28 -18.86 -15.85
N ASP A 394 16.51 -17.67 -15.28
CA ASP A 394 17.68 -17.26 -14.49
C ASP A 394 19.02 -17.41 -15.24
N ASP A 395 19.02 -17.17 -16.56
CA ASP A 395 20.24 -17.18 -17.39
C ASP A 395 20.94 -15.80 -17.44
N GLY A 396 20.33 -14.78 -16.82
CA GLY A 396 20.83 -13.41 -16.75
C GLY A 396 20.51 -12.56 -17.99
N LEU A 397 19.71 -13.07 -18.92
CA LEU A 397 19.19 -12.36 -20.08
C LEU A 397 17.66 -12.31 -20.00
N ILE A 398 17.07 -11.35 -20.72
CA ILE A 398 15.61 -11.30 -20.91
C ILE A 398 15.38 -11.45 -22.41
N ASP A 399 14.95 -12.64 -22.83
CA ASP A 399 14.83 -13.04 -24.23
C ASP A 399 13.62 -13.93 -24.52
N GLU A 400 13.46 -14.38 -25.76
CA GLU A 400 12.30 -15.18 -26.19
C GLU A 400 12.07 -16.49 -25.42
N ASN A 401 13.02 -16.95 -24.60
CA ASN A 401 12.87 -18.13 -23.75
C ASN A 401 12.14 -17.82 -22.43
N ASP A 402 11.98 -16.54 -22.06
CA ASP A 402 11.27 -16.11 -20.85
C ASP A 402 9.76 -15.99 -21.08
N VAL A 403 9.13 -17.14 -21.31
CA VAL A 403 7.69 -17.23 -21.56
C VAL A 403 6.95 -17.55 -20.26
N GLY A 404 6.26 -16.57 -19.72
CA GLY A 404 5.46 -16.73 -18.52
C GLY A 404 5.05 -15.40 -17.91
N ALA A 405 4.56 -15.46 -16.68
CA ALA A 405 4.05 -14.29 -15.98
C ALA A 405 4.60 -14.16 -14.56
N GLY A 406 5.10 -15.23 -13.96
CA GLY A 406 5.80 -15.15 -12.69
C GLY A 406 6.80 -16.27 -12.47
N MET A 407 7.80 -15.97 -11.64
CA MET A 407 8.88 -16.88 -11.27
C MET A 407 8.88 -17.08 -9.76
N LYS A 408 9.14 -18.32 -9.33
CA LYS A 408 9.25 -18.67 -7.91
C LYS A 408 10.58 -18.20 -7.32
N SER A 409 10.57 -17.97 -6.02
CA SER A 409 11.75 -17.80 -5.16
C SER A 409 11.54 -18.60 -3.87
N ASP A 410 12.58 -19.27 -3.40
CA ASP A 410 12.55 -20.09 -2.17
C ASP A 410 12.66 -19.24 -0.88
N ASN A 411 12.59 -17.91 -1.00
CA ASN A 411 12.54 -16.97 0.11
C ASN A 411 11.38 -15.99 -0.05
N PHE A 412 11.00 -15.29 1.02
CA PHE A 412 10.12 -14.14 0.91
C PHE A 412 10.80 -12.98 0.19
N ASN A 413 10.20 -12.54 -0.90
CA ASN A 413 10.52 -11.26 -1.50
C ASN A 413 9.79 -10.15 -0.71
N ASN A 414 10.54 -9.30 0.01
CA ASN A 414 9.97 -8.05 0.52
C ASN A 414 9.69 -7.04 -0.61
N GLU A 415 9.26 -5.84 -0.23
CA GLU A 415 8.84 -4.76 -1.15
C GLU A 415 9.73 -4.69 -2.39
N THR A 416 9.09 -4.89 -3.54
CA THR A 416 9.75 -4.76 -4.84
C THR A 416 9.74 -3.29 -5.21
N ASN A 417 10.91 -2.71 -5.42
CA ASN A 417 11.03 -1.33 -5.90
C ASN A 417 11.58 -1.32 -7.33
N VAL A 418 11.21 -0.30 -8.10
CA VAL A 418 11.67 -0.15 -9.49
C VAL A 418 12.45 1.15 -9.63
N LEU A 419 13.65 1.08 -10.22
CA LEU A 419 14.40 2.26 -10.63
C LEU A 419 14.93 2.07 -12.05
N GLY A 420 14.37 2.82 -12.99
CA GLY A 420 14.71 2.70 -14.40
C GLY A 420 14.35 1.33 -14.95
N LYS A 421 15.36 0.56 -15.36
CA LYS A 421 15.22 -0.83 -15.86
C LYS A 421 15.50 -1.90 -14.80
N TYR A 422 15.66 -1.51 -13.54
CA TYR A 422 16.05 -2.42 -12.46
C TYR A 422 14.93 -2.60 -11.45
N THR A 423 14.72 -3.84 -11.05
CA THR A 423 13.91 -4.22 -9.90
C THR A 423 14.82 -4.51 -8.72
N PHE A 424 14.45 -4.01 -7.56
CA PHE A 424 15.18 -4.24 -6.30
C PHE A 424 14.26 -5.01 -5.37
N SER A 425 14.77 -6.13 -4.87
CA SER A 425 14.08 -6.95 -3.88
C SER A 425 15.09 -7.47 -2.86
N SER A 426 14.61 -8.05 -1.77
CA SER A 426 15.44 -8.55 -0.67
C SER A 426 15.75 -10.05 -0.78
N ASN A 427 15.82 -10.59 -1.99
CA ASN A 427 16.13 -12.01 -2.17
C ASN A 427 17.62 -12.29 -1.86
N LYS A 428 17.89 -13.49 -1.33
CA LYS A 428 19.21 -13.92 -0.84
C LYS A 428 20.05 -14.64 -1.89
N GLU A 429 19.50 -14.91 -3.08
CA GLU A 429 20.00 -15.95 -3.97
C GLU A 429 20.92 -15.45 -5.10
N LYS A 430 20.94 -14.16 -5.44
CA LYS A 430 21.89 -13.64 -6.43
C LYS A 430 23.22 -13.19 -5.79
N PRO A 431 24.34 -13.14 -6.55
CA PRO A 431 25.62 -12.70 -6.02
C PRO A 431 25.48 -11.24 -5.60
N LYS A 432 25.41 -11.03 -4.29
CA LYS A 432 25.38 -9.72 -3.67
C LYS A 432 26.44 -8.84 -4.32
N ASP A 433 26.05 -7.67 -4.80
CA ASP A 433 27.04 -6.59 -4.83
C ASP A 433 27.52 -6.35 -3.38
N SER A 434 28.60 -5.60 -3.19
CA SER A 434 29.17 -5.37 -1.86
C SER A 434 28.23 -4.70 -0.84
N THR A 435 26.99 -4.37 -1.23
CA THR A 435 25.96 -3.70 -0.41
C THR A 435 24.80 -4.61 0.02
N GLY A 436 24.66 -5.81 -0.57
CA GLY A 436 23.71 -6.83 -0.09
C GLY A 436 22.26 -6.69 -0.56
N ILE A 437 22.02 -5.97 -1.66
CA ILE A 437 20.70 -5.78 -2.30
C ILE A 437 20.61 -6.67 -3.55
N ASP A 438 19.49 -7.37 -3.76
CA ASP A 438 19.25 -8.12 -5.00
C ASP A 438 18.76 -7.18 -6.10
N LYS A 439 19.31 -7.35 -7.29
CA LYS A 439 19.12 -6.49 -8.45
C LYS A 439 18.69 -7.36 -9.63
N GLY A 440 17.40 -7.30 -9.96
CA GLY A 440 16.85 -7.83 -11.22
C GLY A 440 16.84 -6.77 -12.31
N GLU A 441 16.92 -7.20 -13.57
CA GLU A 441 16.55 -6.34 -14.70
C GLU A 441 15.10 -6.62 -15.12
N HIS A 442 14.44 -5.65 -15.75
CA HIS A 442 13.19 -5.87 -16.47
C HIS A 442 13.24 -5.19 -17.85
N ALA A 443 12.53 -5.75 -18.82
CA ALA A 443 12.57 -5.30 -20.22
C ALA A 443 11.44 -4.33 -20.61
N ALA A 444 10.79 -3.68 -19.63
CA ALA A 444 9.75 -2.69 -19.91
C ALA A 444 10.36 -1.43 -20.56
N THR A 445 9.81 -0.98 -21.69
CA THR A 445 10.42 0.06 -22.54
C THR A 445 10.31 1.50 -22.01
N THR A 446 9.69 1.71 -20.84
CA THR A 446 9.42 3.02 -20.19
C THR A 446 9.22 4.17 -21.18
N ALA A 447 7.96 4.44 -21.57
CA ALA A 447 7.61 5.47 -22.58
C ALA A 447 7.87 6.93 -22.16
N SER A 448 8.56 7.17 -21.06
CA SER A 448 9.23 8.43 -20.82
C SER A 448 10.46 8.21 -19.97
N ASP A 449 11.58 8.76 -20.41
CA ASP A 449 12.59 9.36 -19.54
C ASP A 449 11.95 10.53 -18.75
N ARG A 450 10.86 10.27 -17.99
CA ARG A 450 10.59 11.07 -16.81
C ARG A 450 11.62 10.62 -15.78
N GLU A 451 12.86 11.01 -16.06
CA GLU A 451 13.85 11.42 -15.08
C GLU A 451 13.29 12.67 -14.37
N GLY A 452 12.15 12.46 -13.69
CA GLY A 452 11.49 13.42 -12.84
C GLY A 452 11.87 13.06 -11.42
N ARG A 453 12.62 13.95 -10.79
CA ARG A 453 13.21 13.89 -9.45
C ARG A 453 12.20 13.40 -8.40
N LEU A 454 12.28 12.12 -8.02
CA LEU A 454 11.58 11.51 -6.88
C LEU A 454 12.60 11.32 -5.76
N GLY A 455 12.71 12.30 -4.86
CA GLY A 455 13.47 12.20 -3.61
C GLY A 455 14.99 12.19 -3.77
N TRP A 456 15.67 13.05 -3.03
CA TRP A 456 17.13 13.00 -2.90
C TRP A 456 17.50 11.99 -1.80
N PHE A 457 18.20 10.92 -2.17
CA PHE A 457 19.19 10.29 -1.29
C PHE A 457 20.55 10.42 -2.00
N GLU A 458 21.23 11.55 -1.79
CA GLU A 458 22.66 11.60 -2.12
C GLU A 458 23.41 10.86 -1.03
N LEU A 459 23.94 9.69 -1.38
CA LEU A 459 25.05 9.10 -0.67
C LEU A 459 26.31 9.89 -1.06
N ILE A 460 26.64 10.92 -0.27
CA ILE A 460 27.94 11.57 -0.38
C ILE A 460 28.99 10.54 0.08
N ASN A 461 29.82 10.07 -0.85
CA ASN A 461 31.06 9.36 -0.53
C ASN A 461 31.97 10.29 0.28
N GLN A 462 32.35 9.89 1.49
CA GLN A 462 33.51 10.43 2.21
C GLN A 462 34.80 9.81 1.70
#